data_AF-A0A086JBW2-F1
#
_entry.id   AF-A0A086JBW2-F1
#
_cell.length_a   1.000
_cell.length_b   1.000
_cell.length_c   1.000
_cell.angle_alpha   90.00
_cell.angle_beta   90.00
_cell.angle_gamma   90.00
#
_symmetry.space_group_name_H-M   'P 1'
#
loop_
_entity.id
_entity.type
_entity.pdbx_description
1 polymer ?
#
loop_
_entity_poly.entity_id
_entity_poly.type
_entity_poly.pdbx_seq_one_letter_code
_entity_poly.pdbx_strand_id
1 'polypeptide(L)'
;PPSPPPPPPVEDPLSPESQTVDLSCLSGTTVRFFGPSHHFGGFTPLYDPAPDKRVATVDAGANALFIGGGGLNGQFAKTLLEEAEKHGIRLTPEQLSQHSQRIQQSLLRRAVKSPGKLVELDTGVASPVFARSFGFVPVVPGLMWEESEVGPNVGVTFVHILKPEVTPYGNLNNNVMMYTVAPSGAAPD
;
A
#
# COMPACT_ATOMS: atom_id res chain seq x y z
N PRO A 1 35.68 -26.59 33.77
CA PRO A 1 35.23 -25.48 32.92
C PRO A 1 33.72 -25.24 33.08
N PRO A 2 33.26 -23.98 33.26
CA PRO A 2 31.84 -23.69 33.22
C PRO A 2 31.29 -23.97 31.83
N SER A 3 30.06 -24.48 31.76
CA SER A 3 29.37 -24.78 30.51
C SER A 3 29.22 -23.51 29.66
N PRO A 4 29.38 -23.60 28.33
CA PRO A 4 29.13 -22.46 27.46
C PRO A 4 27.68 -21.98 27.62
N PRO A 5 27.44 -20.66 27.51
CA PRO A 5 26.09 -20.12 27.57
C PRO A 5 25.22 -20.74 26.46
N PRO A 6 23.91 -20.89 26.70
CA PRO A 6 23.01 -21.40 25.69
C PRO A 6 23.05 -20.49 24.46
N PRO A 7 22.86 -21.05 23.24
CA PRO A 7 22.74 -20.25 22.04
C PRO A 7 21.60 -19.24 22.21
N PRO A 8 21.71 -18.05 21.59
CA PRO A 8 20.62 -17.08 21.59
C PRO A 8 19.32 -17.75 21.10
N PRO A 9 18.16 -17.33 21.62
CA PRO A 9 16.88 -17.84 21.14
C PRO A 9 16.83 -17.66 19.62
N VAL A 10 16.40 -18.71 18.91
CA VAL A 10 16.14 -18.66 17.48
C VAL A 10 15.14 -17.53 17.27
N GLU A 11 15.54 -16.47 16.57
CA GLU A 11 14.62 -15.39 16.21
C GLU A 11 13.49 -16.02 15.40
N ASP A 12 12.25 -15.87 15.88
CA ASP A 12 11.08 -16.31 15.13
C ASP A 12 11.14 -15.71 13.72
N PRO A 13 10.87 -16.51 12.66
CA PRO A 13 10.93 -16.00 11.31
C PRO A 13 10.01 -14.78 11.18
N LEU A 14 10.61 -13.64 10.82
CA LEU A 14 9.90 -12.35 10.74
C LEU A 14 8.80 -12.33 9.67
N SER A 15 8.87 -13.23 8.68
CA SER A 15 7.85 -13.38 7.64
C SER A 15 6.97 -14.61 7.89
N PRO A 16 5.66 -14.54 7.64
CA PRO A 16 4.76 -15.67 7.79
C PRO A 16 5.18 -16.86 6.93
N GLU A 17 4.86 -18.08 7.40
CA GLU A 17 4.89 -19.26 6.53
C GLU A 17 4.09 -18.98 5.25
N SER A 18 4.53 -19.54 4.12
CA SER A 18 3.90 -19.26 2.84
C SER A 18 4.09 -20.39 1.85
N GLN A 19 3.13 -20.54 0.95
CA GLN A 19 3.25 -21.43 -0.21
C GLN A 19 3.45 -20.59 -1.46
N THR A 20 4.45 -20.93 -2.26
CA THR A 20 4.73 -20.28 -3.54
C THR A 20 4.50 -21.29 -4.65
N VAL A 21 3.65 -20.94 -5.61
CA VAL A 21 3.26 -21.81 -6.71
C VAL A 21 3.20 -21.04 -8.03
N ASP A 22 3.56 -21.69 -9.13
CA ASP A 22 3.37 -21.14 -10.47
C ASP A 22 2.01 -21.60 -11.00
N LEU A 23 1.16 -20.65 -11.38
CA LEU A 23 -0.20 -20.94 -11.82
C LEU A 23 -0.31 -20.91 -13.35
N SER A 24 -0.57 -22.06 -13.97
CA SER A 24 -0.72 -22.17 -15.43
C SER A 24 -1.86 -21.32 -15.99
N CYS A 25 -2.96 -21.15 -15.23
CA CYS A 25 -4.05 -20.26 -15.61
C CYS A 25 -3.67 -18.77 -15.64
N LEU A 26 -2.52 -18.42 -15.06
CA LEU A 26 -1.92 -17.08 -15.07
C LEU A 26 -0.65 -17.05 -15.94
N SER A 27 -0.59 -17.89 -16.99
CA SER A 27 0.57 -18.01 -17.89
C SER A 27 1.89 -18.33 -17.16
N GLY A 28 1.82 -19.10 -16.06
CA GLY A 28 2.98 -19.45 -15.25
C GLY A 28 3.43 -18.37 -14.27
N THR A 29 2.58 -17.39 -13.97
CA THR A 29 2.89 -16.38 -12.95
C THR A 29 3.06 -17.03 -11.58
N THR A 30 4.18 -16.73 -10.91
CA THR A 30 4.46 -17.13 -9.54
C THR A 30 3.60 -16.36 -8.55
N VAL A 31 2.82 -17.07 -7.72
CA VAL A 31 1.96 -16.50 -6.69
C VAL A 31 2.38 -17.03 -5.33
N ARG A 32 2.60 -16.12 -4.37
CA ARG A 32 2.87 -16.44 -2.97
C ARG A 32 1.61 -16.23 -2.14
N PHE A 33 1.13 -17.30 -1.52
CA PHE A 33 0.02 -17.27 -0.55
C PHE A 33 0.62 -17.30 0.86
N PHE A 34 0.49 -16.20 1.58
CA PHE A 34 0.92 -16.12 2.98
C PHE A 34 -0.08 -16.83 3.89
N GLY A 35 0.45 -17.61 4.84
CA GLY A 35 -0.30 -18.17 5.96
C GLY A 35 -0.46 -17.14 7.09
N PRO A 36 -1.02 -17.57 8.24
CA PRO A 36 -1.16 -16.73 9.41
C PRO A 36 0.19 -16.20 9.89
N SER A 37 0.29 -14.90 10.12
CA SER A 37 1.49 -14.29 10.73
C SER A 37 1.51 -14.45 12.25
N HIS A 38 2.64 -14.06 12.86
CA HIS A 38 2.79 -13.98 14.31
C HIS A 38 2.06 -12.77 14.94
N HIS A 39 1.49 -11.87 14.14
CA HIS A 39 0.68 -10.76 14.65
C HIS A 39 -0.72 -11.22 15.06
N PHE A 40 -1.33 -10.51 16.01
CA PHE A 40 -2.71 -10.79 16.41
C PHE A 40 -3.66 -10.79 15.20
N GLY A 41 -4.47 -11.84 15.09
CA GLY A 41 -5.39 -12.03 13.96
C GLY A 41 -4.73 -12.61 12.70
N GLY A 42 -3.44 -12.91 12.72
CA GLY A 42 -2.73 -13.58 11.62
C GLY A 42 -2.49 -12.69 10.38
N PHE A 43 -2.66 -11.37 10.49
CA PHE A 43 -2.52 -10.45 9.38
C PHE A 43 -1.09 -10.41 8.84
N THR A 44 -0.92 -10.59 7.54
CA THR A 44 0.37 -10.42 6.86
C THR A 44 0.90 -9.00 7.06
N PRO A 45 2.20 -8.82 7.40
CA PRO A 45 2.78 -7.49 7.48
C PRO A 45 2.73 -6.80 6.11
N LEU A 46 2.62 -5.47 6.11
CA LEU A 46 2.62 -4.70 4.86
C LEU A 46 3.97 -4.77 4.15
N TYR A 47 5.06 -4.82 4.91
CA TYR A 47 6.42 -4.84 4.41
C TYR A 47 7.26 -5.79 5.28
N ASP A 48 8.19 -6.49 4.65
CA ASP A 48 9.18 -7.28 5.39
C ASP A 48 10.34 -6.35 5.85
N PRO A 49 11.01 -6.66 6.98
CA PRO A 49 12.15 -5.88 7.47
C PRO A 49 13.43 -6.05 6.63
N ALA A 50 13.66 -7.24 6.06
CA ALA A 50 14.85 -7.55 5.27
C ALA A 50 14.50 -8.16 3.89
N PRO A 51 13.76 -7.44 3.03
CA PRO A 51 13.36 -7.92 1.71
C PRO A 51 14.55 -8.01 0.75
N ASP A 52 14.63 -9.11 -0.01
CA ASP A 52 15.60 -9.34 -1.07
C ASP A 52 15.20 -8.70 -2.42
N LYS A 53 13.91 -8.39 -2.59
CA LYS A 53 13.32 -7.75 -3.77
C LYS A 53 12.33 -6.67 -3.39
N ARG A 54 12.05 -5.75 -4.32
CA ARG A 54 11.04 -4.70 -4.14
C ARG A 54 9.63 -5.27 -4.31
N VAL A 55 8.82 -5.19 -3.26
CA VAL A 55 7.41 -5.59 -3.27
C VAL A 55 6.56 -4.36 -2.96
N ALA A 56 5.65 -4.01 -3.87
CA ALA A 56 4.71 -2.92 -3.66
C ALA A 56 3.40 -3.48 -3.10
N THR A 57 3.08 -3.14 -1.86
CA THR A 57 1.84 -3.57 -1.22
C THR A 57 0.70 -2.68 -1.66
N VAL A 58 -0.45 -3.29 -1.97
CA VAL A 58 -1.63 -2.60 -2.49
C VAL A 58 -2.59 -2.31 -1.35
N ASP A 59 -2.81 -1.03 -1.07
CA ASP A 59 -3.81 -0.56 -0.12
C ASP A 59 -5.23 -0.77 -0.66
N ALA A 60 -6.10 -1.29 0.21
CA ALA A 60 -7.54 -1.39 0.00
C ALA A 60 -8.15 -0.04 0.35
N GLY A 61 -8.07 0.87 -0.63
CA GLY A 61 -8.42 2.26 -0.48
C GLY A 61 -9.92 2.52 -0.27
N ALA A 62 -10.21 3.67 0.33
CA ALA A 62 -11.55 4.22 0.45
C ALA A 62 -11.96 4.98 -0.82
N ASN A 63 -13.27 5.02 -1.13
CA ASN A 63 -13.78 5.80 -2.27
C ASN A 63 -13.44 7.29 -2.19
N ALA A 64 -13.25 7.82 -0.97
CA ALA A 64 -12.85 9.21 -0.71
C ALA A 64 -11.34 9.48 -0.88
N LEU A 65 -10.56 8.46 -1.28
CA LEU A 65 -9.15 8.56 -1.69
C LEU A 65 -8.18 9.05 -0.59
N PHE A 66 -8.48 8.84 0.69
CA PHE A 66 -7.54 9.16 1.77
C PHE A 66 -6.79 7.90 2.26
N ILE A 67 -5.59 8.10 2.80
CA ILE A 67 -4.86 7.10 3.58
C ILE A 67 -5.15 7.33 5.07
N GLY A 68 -5.73 6.34 5.74
CA GLY A 68 -6.23 6.47 7.12
C GLY A 68 -7.40 5.54 7.44
N GLY A 69 -8.12 5.88 8.51
CA GLY A 69 -9.31 5.13 8.94
C GLY A 69 -8.95 3.80 9.61
N GLY A 70 -9.67 2.74 9.25
CA GLY A 70 -9.50 1.39 9.80
C GLY A 70 -9.06 0.36 8.76
N GLY A 71 -9.05 -0.92 9.16
CA GLY A 71 -8.69 -2.03 8.27
C GLY A 71 -7.28 -1.88 7.69
N LEU A 72 -7.10 -2.33 6.44
CA LEU A 72 -5.81 -2.28 5.75
C LEU A 72 -5.32 -0.83 5.53
N ASN A 73 -6.21 0.06 5.11
CA ASN A 73 -5.91 1.49 4.92
C ASN A 73 -5.42 2.16 6.22
N GLY A 74 -6.03 1.81 7.35
CA GLY A 74 -5.56 2.21 8.68
C GLY A 74 -4.17 1.68 9.02
N GLN A 75 -3.81 0.46 8.61
CA GLN A 75 -2.46 -0.08 8.78
C GLN A 75 -1.44 0.66 7.92
N PHE A 76 -1.77 1.02 6.68
CA PHE A 76 -0.90 1.86 5.84
C PHE A 76 -0.63 3.21 6.50
N ALA A 77 -1.67 3.86 7.03
CA ALA A 77 -1.51 5.11 7.75
C ALA A 77 -0.63 4.96 8.99
N LYS A 78 -0.88 3.92 9.80
CA LYS A 78 -0.08 3.62 10.99
C LYS A 78 1.40 3.44 10.65
N THR A 79 1.73 2.62 9.65
CA THR A 79 3.11 2.37 9.24
C THR A 79 3.81 3.65 8.77
N LEU A 80 3.16 4.48 7.95
CA LEU A 80 3.76 5.73 7.48
C LEU A 80 3.99 6.74 8.63
N LEU A 81 3.06 6.80 9.58
CA LEU A 81 3.16 7.70 10.74
C LEU A 81 4.24 7.25 11.72
N GLU A 82 4.35 5.94 11.98
CA GLU A 82 5.39 5.37 12.85
C GLU A 82 6.79 5.61 12.27
N GLU A 83 6.97 5.44 10.95
CA GLU A 83 8.26 5.75 10.31
C GLU A 83 8.57 7.25 10.32
N ALA A 84 7.56 8.10 10.06
CA ALA A 84 7.72 9.55 10.18
C ALA A 84 8.15 9.97 11.59
N GLU A 85 7.53 9.41 12.63
CA GLU A 85 7.86 9.69 14.03
C GLU A 85 9.29 9.28 14.37
N LYS A 86 9.74 8.08 13.95
CA LYS A 86 11.12 7.62 14.13
C LYS A 86 12.15 8.57 13.54
N HIS A 87 11.80 9.27 12.47
CA HIS A 87 12.67 10.24 11.78
C HIS A 87 12.42 11.69 12.21
N GLY A 88 11.63 11.92 13.27
CA GLY A 88 11.37 13.26 13.81
C GLY A 88 10.49 14.14 12.93
N ILE A 89 9.76 13.56 11.97
CA ILE A 89 8.79 14.27 11.13
C ILE A 89 7.48 14.37 11.89
N ARG A 90 7.06 15.59 12.21
CA ARG A 90 5.74 15.86 12.81
C ARG A 90 4.65 15.74 11.76
N LEU A 91 4.08 14.55 11.62
CA LEU A 91 2.94 14.25 10.75
C LEU A 91 1.81 13.63 11.58
N THR A 92 0.63 14.26 11.60
CA THR A 92 -0.55 13.70 12.29
C THR A 92 -1.40 12.83 11.36
N PRO A 93 -2.25 11.93 11.89
CA PRO A 93 -3.19 11.16 11.08
C PRO A 93 -4.09 12.03 10.19
N GLU A 94 -4.57 13.16 10.70
CA GLU A 94 -5.43 14.08 9.95
C GLU A 94 -4.66 14.75 8.81
N GLN A 95 -3.39 15.12 9.06
CA GLN A 95 -2.51 15.69 8.03
C GLN A 95 -2.22 14.67 6.93
N LEU A 96 -1.92 13.42 7.29
CA LEU A 96 -1.71 12.34 6.32
C LEU A 96 -2.98 12.09 5.48
N SER A 97 -4.13 11.99 6.13
CA SER A 97 -5.43 11.76 5.48
C SER A 97 -5.77 12.88 4.50
N GLN A 98 -5.72 14.15 4.92
CA GLN A 98 -6.03 15.29 4.06
C GLN A 98 -5.02 15.44 2.92
N HIS A 99 -3.74 15.23 3.20
CA HIS A 99 -2.67 15.38 2.20
C HIS A 99 -2.75 14.30 1.13
N SER A 100 -2.85 13.03 1.53
CA SER A 100 -3.01 11.90 0.61
C SER A 100 -4.26 12.06 -0.25
N GLN A 101 -5.39 12.44 0.36
CA GLN A 101 -6.62 12.76 -0.35
C GLN A 101 -6.42 13.81 -1.44
N ARG A 102 -5.78 14.93 -1.11
CA ARG A 102 -5.53 16.00 -2.09
C ARG A 102 -4.68 15.53 -3.27
N ILE A 103 -3.63 14.75 -3.01
CA ILE A 103 -2.73 14.23 -4.05
C ILE A 103 -3.47 13.24 -4.94
N GLN A 104 -4.16 12.25 -4.36
CA GLN A 104 -4.85 11.20 -5.10
C GLN A 104 -6.04 11.77 -5.90
N GLN A 105 -6.79 12.73 -5.35
CA GLN A 105 -7.84 13.44 -6.11
C GLN A 105 -7.26 14.21 -7.30
N SER A 106 -6.10 14.86 -7.14
CA SER A 106 -5.44 15.58 -8.23
C SER A 106 -4.98 14.63 -9.34
N LEU A 107 -4.44 13.46 -8.96
CA LEU A 107 -4.05 12.41 -9.90
C LEU A 107 -5.26 11.80 -10.60
N LEU A 108 -6.37 11.53 -9.91
CA LEU A 108 -7.60 11.02 -10.51
C LEU A 108 -8.11 11.97 -11.59
N ARG A 109 -8.20 13.27 -11.29
CA ARG A 109 -8.62 14.29 -12.27
C ARG A 109 -7.73 14.31 -13.52
N ARG A 110 -6.44 14.00 -13.37
CA ARG A 110 -5.50 13.90 -14.48
C ARG A 110 -5.67 12.57 -15.24
N ALA A 111 -5.83 11.46 -14.54
CA ALA A 111 -5.99 10.12 -15.12
C ALA A 111 -7.28 10.01 -15.96
N VAL A 112 -8.39 10.58 -15.47
CA VAL A 112 -9.69 10.60 -16.19
C VAL A 112 -9.62 11.35 -17.52
N LYS A 113 -8.70 12.31 -17.67
CA LYS A 113 -8.47 13.00 -18.96
C LYS A 113 -7.66 12.17 -19.95
N SER A 114 -7.09 11.05 -19.53
CA SER A 114 -6.25 10.17 -20.35
C SER A 114 -6.40 8.71 -19.89
N PRO A 115 -7.62 8.14 -19.96
CA PRO A 115 -7.86 6.77 -19.51
C PRO A 115 -6.98 5.79 -20.29
N GLY A 116 -6.55 4.73 -19.61
CA GLY A 116 -5.59 3.76 -20.15
C GLY A 116 -4.14 4.25 -20.18
N LYS A 117 -3.83 5.43 -19.65
CA LYS A 117 -2.45 5.94 -19.53
C LYS A 117 -2.08 6.23 -18.08
N LEU A 118 -0.85 5.89 -17.72
CA LEU A 118 -0.26 6.26 -16.44
C LEU A 118 0.05 7.77 -16.48
N VAL A 119 -0.50 8.52 -15.53
CA VAL A 119 -0.23 9.94 -15.35
C VAL A 119 0.62 10.16 -14.11
N GLU A 120 1.42 11.21 -14.12
CA GLU A 120 2.35 11.52 -13.04
C GLU A 120 2.01 12.85 -12.37
N LEU A 121 2.35 12.99 -11.09
CA LEU A 121 2.47 14.25 -10.38
C LEU A 121 3.79 14.27 -9.62
N ASP A 122 4.59 15.31 -9.82
CA ASP A 122 5.78 15.54 -9.01
C ASP A 122 5.36 16.05 -7.63
N THR A 123 5.49 15.19 -6.63
CA THR A 123 5.08 15.45 -5.25
C THR A 123 6.27 15.70 -4.31
N GLY A 124 7.50 15.49 -4.79
CA GLY A 124 8.70 15.42 -3.94
C GLY A 124 9.03 16.72 -3.20
N VAL A 125 8.71 17.87 -3.77
CA VAL A 125 9.04 19.18 -3.17
C VAL A 125 8.14 19.51 -1.98
N ALA A 126 6.84 19.20 -2.05
CA ALA A 126 5.86 19.68 -1.07
C ALA A 126 5.26 18.58 -0.17
N SER A 127 5.39 17.31 -0.55
CA SER A 127 4.79 16.20 0.19
C SER A 127 5.68 15.76 1.36
N PRO A 128 5.15 15.60 2.59
CA PRO A 128 5.93 15.03 3.69
C PRO A 128 6.20 13.52 3.51
N VAL A 129 5.46 12.83 2.63
CA VAL A 129 5.47 11.36 2.53
C VAL A 129 5.86 10.81 1.16
N PHE A 130 5.51 11.51 0.08
CA PHE A 130 5.67 11.00 -1.29
C PHE A 130 6.79 11.74 -2.02
N ALA A 131 7.72 10.97 -2.58
CA ALA A 131 8.75 11.48 -3.47
C ALA A 131 8.20 11.70 -4.88
N ARG A 132 7.35 10.79 -5.36
CA ARG A 132 6.68 10.86 -6.66
C ARG A 132 5.39 10.07 -6.62
N SER A 133 4.38 10.53 -7.35
CA SER A 133 3.07 9.89 -7.35
C SER A 133 2.53 9.72 -8.77
N PHE A 134 1.89 8.59 -9.03
CA PHE A 134 1.29 8.23 -10.30
C PHE A 134 -0.18 7.83 -10.11
N GLY A 135 -0.98 8.02 -11.14
CA GLY A 135 -2.39 7.61 -11.18
C GLY A 135 -2.73 6.94 -12.50
N PHE A 136 -3.63 5.98 -12.45
CA PHE A 136 -4.13 5.25 -13.60
C PHE A 136 -5.61 4.94 -13.41
N VAL A 137 -6.38 5.10 -14.49
CA VAL A 137 -7.73 4.55 -14.60
C VAL A 137 -7.81 3.77 -15.91
N PRO A 138 -8.26 2.51 -15.92
CA PRO A 138 -8.41 1.74 -17.16
C PRO A 138 -9.52 2.33 -18.04
N VAL A 139 -10.64 2.68 -17.40
CA VAL A 139 -11.79 3.39 -17.98
C VAL A 139 -12.19 4.49 -17.00
N VAL A 140 -12.95 5.49 -17.47
CA VAL A 140 -13.46 6.55 -16.59
C VAL A 140 -14.44 5.94 -15.57
N PRO A 141 -14.22 6.10 -14.24
CA PRO A 141 -15.18 5.63 -13.24
C PRO A 141 -16.57 6.22 -13.48
N GLY A 142 -17.60 5.38 -13.33
CA GLY A 142 -18.99 5.78 -13.58
C GLY A 142 -19.42 5.80 -15.05
N LEU A 143 -18.52 5.50 -16.00
CA LEU A 143 -18.88 5.47 -17.42
C LEU A 143 -19.50 4.13 -17.86
N MET A 144 -18.99 3.02 -17.31
CA MET A 144 -19.38 1.66 -17.69
C MET A 144 -20.22 0.94 -16.62
N TRP A 145 -20.45 1.60 -15.49
CA TRP A 145 -21.17 1.08 -14.33
C TRP A 145 -21.81 2.24 -13.56
N GLU A 146 -22.83 1.94 -12.75
CA GLU A 146 -23.51 2.93 -11.93
C GLU A 146 -22.74 3.17 -10.62
N GLU A 147 -22.23 4.40 -10.40
CA GLU A 147 -21.51 4.73 -9.15
C GLU A 147 -22.39 4.60 -7.90
N SER A 148 -23.71 4.69 -8.03
CA SER A 148 -24.64 4.47 -6.94
C SER A 148 -24.66 3.02 -6.43
N GLU A 149 -24.22 2.07 -7.26
CA GLU A 149 -24.18 0.64 -6.91
C GLU A 149 -22.78 0.22 -6.48
N VAL A 150 -21.78 0.49 -7.32
CA VAL A 150 -20.40 0.04 -7.06
C VAL A 150 -19.61 1.00 -6.16
N GLY A 151 -20.09 2.22 -5.96
CA GLY A 151 -19.38 3.29 -5.25
C GLY A 151 -18.56 4.20 -6.19
N PRO A 152 -18.23 5.42 -5.75
CA PRO A 152 -17.50 6.36 -6.59
C PRO A 152 -16.02 5.99 -6.73
N ASN A 153 -15.40 6.44 -7.82
CA ASN A 153 -13.96 6.31 -8.11
C ASN A 153 -13.43 4.87 -8.23
N VAL A 154 -14.30 3.87 -8.35
CA VAL A 154 -13.91 2.46 -8.49
C VAL A 154 -12.95 2.26 -9.66
N GLY A 155 -11.95 1.40 -9.47
CA GLY A 155 -10.97 1.04 -10.50
C GLY A 155 -9.83 2.04 -10.70
N VAL A 156 -9.82 3.17 -9.98
CA VAL A 156 -8.62 4.01 -9.91
C VAL A 156 -7.54 3.31 -9.10
N THR A 157 -6.31 3.36 -9.61
CA THR A 157 -5.11 2.90 -8.93
C THR A 157 -4.05 4.00 -8.91
N PHE A 158 -3.43 4.19 -7.76
CA PHE A 158 -2.28 5.07 -7.57
C PHE A 158 -1.03 4.27 -7.23
N VAL A 159 0.12 4.80 -7.64
CA VAL A 159 1.44 4.27 -7.26
C VAL A 159 2.22 5.41 -6.63
N HIS A 160 2.79 5.18 -5.46
CA HIS A 160 3.56 6.18 -4.73
C HIS A 160 4.96 5.65 -4.47
N ILE A 161 5.96 6.45 -4.86
CA ILE A 161 7.32 6.29 -4.36
C ILE A 161 7.37 7.04 -3.02
N LEU A 162 7.62 6.31 -1.94
CA LEU A 162 7.73 6.84 -0.59
C LEU A 162 9.05 7.58 -0.42
N LYS A 163 9.04 8.63 0.40
CA LYS A 163 10.27 9.30 0.81
C LYS A 163 11.08 8.42 1.77
N PRO A 164 12.42 8.56 1.82
CA PRO A 164 13.27 7.75 2.69
C PRO A 164 12.82 7.77 4.15
N GLU A 165 12.39 8.92 4.67
CA GLU A 165 12.02 9.13 6.07
C GLU A 165 10.71 8.45 6.47
N VAL A 166 9.91 8.00 5.50
CA VAL A 166 8.68 7.23 5.73
C VAL A 166 8.71 5.87 5.05
N THR A 167 9.89 5.44 4.60
CA THR A 167 10.07 4.13 3.97
C THR A 167 10.16 3.06 5.06
N PRO A 168 9.27 2.05 5.07
CA PRO A 168 9.26 1.00 6.09
C PRO A 168 10.61 0.32 6.26
N TYR A 169 11.09 0.28 7.51
CA TYR A 169 12.40 -0.26 7.89
C TYR A 169 13.60 0.43 7.25
N GLY A 170 13.43 1.63 6.66
CA GLY A 170 14.49 2.35 5.94
C GLY A 170 15.04 1.59 4.72
N ASN A 171 14.34 0.57 4.22
CA ASN A 171 14.82 -0.30 3.16
C ASN A 171 14.29 0.14 1.77
N LEU A 172 15.18 0.35 0.80
CA LEU A 172 14.82 0.78 -0.57
C LEU A 172 13.94 -0.21 -1.34
N ASN A 173 13.81 -1.46 -0.88
CA ASN A 173 12.87 -2.44 -1.44
C ASN A 173 11.43 -2.24 -0.92
N ASN A 174 11.22 -1.40 0.09
CA ASN A 174 9.90 -1.09 0.66
C ASN A 174 9.41 0.32 0.27
N ASN A 175 10.10 1.01 -0.64
CA ASN A 175 9.83 2.42 -0.93
C ASN A 175 8.68 2.65 -1.94
N VAL A 176 7.84 1.64 -2.20
CA VAL A 176 6.70 1.76 -3.11
C VAL A 176 5.46 1.19 -2.48
N MET A 177 4.37 1.95 -2.54
CA MET A 177 3.02 1.47 -2.24
C MET A 177 2.10 1.69 -3.42
N MET A 178 1.01 0.94 -3.46
CA MET A 178 -0.13 1.20 -4.34
C MET A 178 -1.38 1.48 -3.51
N TYR A 179 -2.36 2.15 -4.12
CA TYR A 179 -3.67 2.40 -3.53
C TYR A 179 -4.73 2.18 -4.58
N THR A 180 -5.72 1.33 -4.32
CA THR A 180 -6.78 1.00 -5.29
C THR A 180 -8.15 1.08 -4.65
N VAL A 181 -9.14 1.59 -5.38
CA VAL A 181 -10.54 1.61 -4.95
C VAL A 181 -11.28 0.42 -5.58
N ALA A 182 -11.70 -0.52 -4.73
CA ALA A 182 -12.48 -1.69 -5.13
C ALA A 182 -13.99 -1.35 -5.22
N PRO A 183 -14.77 -2.10 -6.02
CA PRO A 183 -16.23 -1.98 -6.03
C PRO A 183 -16.84 -2.43 -4.70
N SER A 184 -18.00 -1.86 -4.38
CA SER A 184 -18.87 -2.30 -3.30
C SER A 184 -19.39 -3.72 -3.56
N GLY A 185 -19.36 -4.58 -2.54
CA GLY A 185 -19.95 -5.93 -2.60
C GLY A 185 -21.48 -5.96 -2.60
N ALA A 186 -22.15 -4.80 -2.54
CA ALA A 186 -23.60 -4.68 -2.69
C ALA A 186 -24.04 -4.47 -4.15
N ALA A 187 -23.09 -4.23 -5.07
CA ALA A 187 -23.39 -4.18 -6.48
C ALA A 187 -23.81 -5.58 -6.98
N PRO A 188 -24.76 -5.69 -7.92
CA PRO A 188 -25.13 -6.97 -8.52
C PRO A 188 -23.96 -7.66 -9.24
N ASP A 189 -23.99 -8.99 -9.26
CA ASP A 189 -23.06 -9.85 -10.01
C ASP A 189 -23.15 -9.63 -11.54
#